data_AF-X1I1F8-F1
#
_entry.id   AF-X1I1F8-F1
#
_cell.length_a   1.000
_cell.length_b   1.000
_cell.length_c   1.000
_cell.angle_alpha   90.00
_cell.angle_beta   90.00
_cell.angle_gamma   90.00
#
_symmetry.space_group_name_H-M   'P 1'
#
loop_
_entity.id
_entity.type
_entity.pdbx_description
1 polymer ?
#
loop_
_entity_poly.entity_id
_entity_poly.type
_entity_poly.pdbx_seq_one_letter_code
_entity_poly.pdbx_strand_id
1 'polypeptide(L)'
;MLKKDEYENALREAKSIEEKIKAMQEKQISHTADLKNREELRMLLLSDLDELKEENKCVEKGTAQLKDEIVKKRGKEKEIKKKLEKERDIYKVLEERKKEKESKLVQYNEMKNILRNEVELLKIFRKEKEGYNELVKFFNKEFSLSILPDILDISPDKNEALLGVLESFIQTVILSDPTKLSEIIDIAEKKRMRVGIFLTFLNNPPLKTPSDKRIKGSLSNFLDVKKKDKIKDSILSYFSRYLLVETMNDAIELQKK
;
A
#
# COMPACT_ATOMS: atom_id res chain seq x y z
N MET A 1 97.17 -73.11 -72.18
CA MET A 1 96.26 -71.95 -72.19
C MET A 1 94.89 -72.27 -71.59
N LEU A 2 94.24 -73.40 -71.93
CA LEU A 2 92.92 -73.81 -71.38
C LEU A 2 92.74 -73.74 -69.84
N LYS A 3 93.72 -74.21 -69.03
CA LYS A 3 93.60 -74.23 -67.56
C LYS A 3 93.58 -72.84 -66.88
N LYS A 4 94.11 -71.80 -67.53
CA LYS A 4 94.14 -70.44 -66.96
C LYS A 4 92.80 -69.74 -67.17
N ASP A 5 92.20 -69.92 -68.34
CA ASP A 5 90.89 -69.36 -68.67
C ASP A 5 89.76 -70.02 -67.84
N GLU A 6 89.84 -71.32 -67.58
CA GLU A 6 88.90 -72.03 -66.69
C GLU A 6 88.98 -71.52 -65.24
N TYR A 7 90.17 -71.27 -64.72
CA TYR A 7 90.37 -70.72 -63.38
C TYR A 7 89.88 -69.28 -63.27
N GLU A 8 90.17 -68.44 -64.27
CA GLU A 8 89.69 -67.05 -64.31
C GLU A 8 88.17 -66.98 -64.45
N ASN A 9 87.54 -67.88 -65.21
CA ASN A 9 86.08 -68.00 -65.28
C ASN A 9 85.47 -68.45 -63.96
N ALA A 10 86.02 -69.49 -63.32
CA ALA A 10 85.54 -69.95 -62.00
C ALA A 10 85.67 -68.85 -60.93
N LEU A 11 86.75 -68.07 -60.96
CA LEU A 11 86.94 -66.93 -60.05
C LEU A 11 85.93 -65.81 -60.33
N ARG A 12 85.59 -65.57 -61.60
CA ARG A 12 84.60 -64.58 -62.02
C ARG A 12 83.18 -65.00 -61.64
N GLU A 13 82.85 -66.28 -61.77
CA GLU A 13 81.60 -66.86 -61.30
C GLU A 13 81.48 -66.80 -59.78
N ALA A 14 82.54 -67.15 -59.03
CA ALA A 14 82.57 -67.05 -57.58
C ALA A 14 82.34 -65.59 -57.11
N LYS A 15 83.00 -64.62 -57.74
CA LYS A 15 82.77 -63.18 -57.48
C LYS A 15 81.33 -62.76 -57.82
N SER A 16 80.78 -63.23 -58.93
CA SER A 16 79.38 -62.94 -59.30
C SER A 16 78.39 -63.55 -58.31
N ILE A 17 78.66 -64.75 -57.80
CA ILE A 17 77.84 -65.39 -56.76
C ILE A 17 77.96 -64.60 -55.45
N GLU A 18 79.14 -64.16 -55.06
CA GLU A 18 79.36 -63.35 -53.86
C GLU A 18 78.62 -62.01 -53.95
N GLU A 19 78.67 -61.32 -55.10
CA GLU A 19 77.91 -60.10 -55.35
C GLU A 19 76.39 -60.34 -55.31
N LYS A 20 75.90 -61.46 -55.86
CA LYS A 20 74.48 -61.84 -55.76
C LYS A 20 74.06 -62.12 -54.32
N ILE A 21 74.91 -62.75 -53.52
CA ILE A 21 74.65 -63.02 -52.10
C ILE A 21 74.59 -61.69 -51.33
N LYS A 22 75.55 -60.78 -51.54
CA LYS A 22 75.54 -59.44 -50.91
C LYS A 22 74.29 -58.65 -51.29
N ALA A 23 73.94 -58.60 -52.58
CA ALA A 23 72.73 -57.91 -53.04
C ALA A 23 71.44 -58.54 -52.47
N MET A 24 71.41 -59.86 -52.28
CA MET A 24 70.26 -60.54 -51.65
C MET A 24 70.17 -60.23 -50.15
N GLN A 25 71.30 -60.20 -49.45
CA GLN A 25 71.38 -59.82 -48.03
C GLN A 25 70.98 -58.36 -47.81
N GLU A 26 71.46 -57.43 -48.65
CA GLU A 26 71.06 -56.02 -48.60
C GLU A 26 69.55 -55.86 -48.83
N LYS A 27 68.97 -56.59 -49.80
CA LYS A 27 67.51 -56.62 -50.01
C LYS A 27 66.76 -57.19 -48.81
N GLN A 28 67.26 -58.25 -48.18
CA GLN A 28 66.64 -58.82 -46.98
C GLN A 28 66.71 -57.86 -45.77
N ILE A 29 67.84 -57.18 -45.57
CA ILE A 29 68.01 -56.19 -44.52
C ILE A 29 67.06 -55.00 -44.74
N SER A 30 67.01 -54.47 -45.96
CA SER A 30 66.08 -53.39 -46.32
C SER A 30 64.62 -53.79 -46.08
N HIS A 31 64.23 -54.98 -46.55
CA HIS A 31 62.86 -55.46 -46.36
C HIS A 31 62.50 -55.66 -44.88
N THR A 32 63.43 -56.17 -44.08
CA THR A 32 63.23 -56.35 -42.64
C THR A 32 63.13 -55.00 -41.91
N ALA A 33 63.94 -54.02 -42.29
CA ALA A 33 63.87 -52.66 -41.76
C ALA A 33 62.52 -52.00 -42.11
N ASP A 34 62.04 -52.15 -43.35
CA ASP A 34 60.73 -51.63 -43.77
C ASP A 34 59.58 -52.28 -43.00
N LEU A 35 59.63 -53.60 -42.78
CA LEU A 35 58.64 -54.31 -41.97
C LEU A 35 58.64 -53.82 -40.52
N LYS A 36 59.82 -53.65 -39.92
CA LYS A 36 59.96 -53.15 -38.55
C LYS A 36 59.42 -51.71 -38.42
N ASN A 37 59.79 -50.83 -39.34
CA ASN A 37 59.29 -49.45 -39.38
C ASN A 37 57.76 -49.41 -39.53
N ARG A 38 57.19 -50.28 -40.36
CA ARG A 38 55.73 -50.38 -40.53
C ARG A 38 55.03 -50.86 -39.26
N GLU A 39 55.63 -51.79 -38.55
CA GLU A 39 55.11 -52.30 -37.28
C GLU A 39 55.21 -51.24 -36.17
N GLU A 40 56.34 -50.53 -36.06
CA GLU A 40 56.52 -49.40 -35.15
C GLU A 40 55.51 -48.28 -35.42
N LEU A 41 55.30 -47.92 -36.69
CA LEU A 41 54.27 -46.94 -37.09
C LEU A 41 52.86 -47.42 -36.73
N ARG A 42 52.56 -48.71 -36.93
CA ARG A 42 51.25 -49.27 -36.58
C ARG A 42 51.00 -49.19 -35.08
N MET A 43 52.02 -49.48 -34.27
CA MET A 43 51.92 -49.39 -32.81
C MET A 43 51.69 -47.95 -32.34
N LEU A 44 52.38 -46.98 -32.95
CA LEU A 44 52.19 -45.57 -32.65
C LEU A 44 50.76 -45.09 -32.97
N LEU A 45 50.26 -45.42 -34.17
CA LEU A 45 48.89 -45.08 -34.59
C LEU A 45 47.81 -45.73 -33.72
N LEU A 46 48.05 -46.95 -33.21
CA LEU A 46 47.13 -47.60 -32.27
C LEU A 46 47.10 -46.87 -30.93
N SER A 47 48.26 -46.43 -30.43
CA SER A 47 48.36 -45.61 -29.22
C SER A 47 47.60 -44.30 -29.36
N ASP A 48 47.83 -43.56 -30.46
CA ASP A 48 47.13 -42.30 -30.74
C ASP A 48 45.61 -42.50 -30.84
N LEU A 49 45.16 -43.61 -31.45
CA LEU A 49 43.74 -43.93 -31.53
C LEU A 49 43.11 -44.22 -30.16
N ASP A 50 43.84 -44.84 -29.25
CA ASP A 50 43.34 -45.12 -27.92
C ASP A 50 43.34 -43.86 -27.04
N GLU A 51 44.32 -42.98 -27.17
CA GLU A 51 44.32 -41.64 -26.56
C GLU A 51 43.13 -40.80 -27.04
N LEU A 52 42.89 -40.73 -28.36
CA LEU A 52 41.75 -40.01 -28.93
C LEU A 52 40.40 -40.57 -28.48
N LYS A 53 40.27 -41.88 -28.29
CA LYS A 53 39.04 -42.48 -27.73
C LYS A 53 38.81 -42.04 -26.29
N GLU A 54 39.86 -42.00 -25.46
CA GLU A 54 39.74 -41.58 -24.07
C GLU A 54 39.45 -40.07 -23.95
N GLU A 55 40.09 -39.24 -24.77
CA GLU A 55 39.75 -37.81 -24.87
C GLU A 55 38.31 -37.60 -25.30
N ASN A 56 37.84 -38.33 -26.32
CA ASN A 56 36.46 -38.22 -26.78
C ASN A 56 35.46 -38.64 -25.69
N LYS A 57 35.72 -39.72 -24.94
CA LYS A 57 34.90 -40.10 -23.77
C LYS A 57 34.89 -39.00 -22.70
N CYS A 58 36.02 -38.34 -22.47
CA CYS A 58 36.12 -37.24 -21.49
C CYS A 58 35.28 -36.04 -21.93
N VAL A 59 35.35 -35.66 -23.21
CA VAL A 59 34.55 -34.58 -23.81
C VAL A 59 33.05 -34.92 -23.79
N GLU A 60 32.67 -36.16 -24.11
CA GLU A 60 31.27 -36.62 -24.03
C GLU A 60 30.71 -36.51 -22.61
N LYS A 61 31.50 -36.89 -21.59
CA LYS A 61 31.12 -36.72 -20.18
C LYS A 61 30.98 -35.24 -19.81
N GLY A 62 31.94 -34.40 -20.21
CA GLY A 62 31.90 -32.95 -19.95
C GLY A 62 30.70 -32.27 -20.61
N THR A 63 30.38 -32.63 -21.86
CA THR A 63 29.22 -32.09 -22.56
C THR A 63 27.90 -32.54 -21.95
N ALA A 64 27.80 -33.78 -21.46
CA ALA A 64 26.62 -34.25 -20.73
C ALA A 64 26.42 -33.47 -19.42
N GLN A 65 27.49 -33.26 -18.63
CA GLN A 65 27.43 -32.47 -17.40
C GLN A 65 26.99 -31.03 -17.65
N LEU A 66 27.53 -30.38 -18.69
CA LEU A 66 27.13 -29.03 -19.07
C LEU A 66 25.66 -28.94 -19.50
N LYS A 67 25.16 -29.94 -20.24
CA LYS A 67 23.72 -30.01 -20.60
C LYS A 67 22.84 -30.07 -19.36
N ASP A 68 23.20 -30.90 -18.38
CA ASP A 68 22.47 -31.02 -17.12
C ASP A 68 22.48 -29.71 -16.31
N GLU A 69 23.62 -29.02 -16.27
CA GLU A 69 23.72 -27.72 -15.61
C GLU A 69 22.84 -26.65 -16.27
N ILE A 70 22.80 -26.62 -17.61
CA ILE A 70 21.93 -25.69 -18.34
C ILE A 70 20.46 -25.95 -18.00
N VAL A 71 20.05 -27.22 -17.96
CA VAL A 71 18.67 -27.59 -17.58
C VAL A 71 18.35 -27.15 -16.15
N LYS A 72 19.26 -27.41 -15.20
CA LYS A 72 19.10 -26.96 -13.80
C LYS A 72 19.01 -25.44 -13.69
N LYS A 73 19.87 -24.69 -14.39
CA LYS A 73 19.84 -23.21 -14.40
C LYS A 73 18.54 -22.67 -15.00
N ARG A 74 18.06 -23.24 -16.11
CA ARG A 74 16.77 -22.88 -16.72
C ARG A 74 15.59 -23.17 -15.77
N GLY A 75 15.64 -24.26 -15.01
CA GLY A 75 14.66 -24.57 -13.97
C GLY A 75 14.61 -23.47 -12.91
N LYS A 76 15.77 -23.10 -12.35
CA LYS A 76 15.89 -22.01 -11.36
C LYS A 76 15.41 -20.67 -11.91
N GLU A 77 15.73 -20.34 -13.16
CA GLU A 77 15.26 -19.11 -13.81
C GLU A 77 13.73 -19.05 -13.87
N LYS A 78 13.06 -20.15 -14.23
CA LYS A 78 11.59 -20.23 -14.24
C LYS A 78 11.00 -20.05 -12.84
N GLU A 79 11.61 -20.62 -11.81
CA GLU A 79 11.16 -20.43 -10.42
C GLU A 79 11.30 -18.98 -9.96
N ILE A 80 12.44 -18.34 -10.28
CA ILE A 80 12.68 -16.93 -9.95
C ILE A 80 11.66 -16.03 -10.66
N LYS A 81 11.40 -16.27 -11.96
CA LYS A 81 10.37 -15.51 -12.71
C LYS A 81 9.00 -15.61 -12.06
N LYS A 82 8.58 -16.82 -11.65
CA LYS A 82 7.30 -17.00 -10.93
C LYS A 82 7.26 -16.27 -9.59
N LYS A 83 8.37 -16.24 -8.84
CA LYS A 83 8.45 -15.48 -7.58
C LYS A 83 8.34 -13.97 -7.83
N LEU A 84 9.03 -13.45 -8.83
CA LEU A 84 8.97 -12.04 -9.22
C LEU A 84 7.58 -11.61 -9.69
N GLU A 85 6.87 -12.46 -10.44
CA GLU A 85 5.48 -12.20 -10.83
C GLU A 85 4.57 -12.06 -9.60
N LYS A 86 4.66 -12.99 -8.64
CA LYS A 86 3.89 -12.91 -7.39
C LYS A 86 4.18 -11.65 -6.59
N GLU A 87 5.46 -11.27 -6.47
CA GLU A 87 5.85 -10.04 -5.78
C GLU A 87 5.34 -8.78 -6.49
N ARG A 88 5.36 -8.76 -7.83
CA ARG A 88 4.79 -7.66 -8.63
C ARG A 88 3.30 -7.50 -8.42
N ASP A 89 2.55 -8.60 -8.34
CA ASP A 89 1.12 -8.54 -8.08
C ASP A 89 0.83 -8.01 -6.68
N ILE A 90 1.59 -8.43 -5.67
CA ILE A 90 1.50 -7.88 -4.31
C ILE A 90 1.81 -6.38 -4.31
N TYR A 91 2.86 -5.96 -5.02
CA TYR A 91 3.24 -4.56 -5.13
C TYR A 91 2.12 -3.71 -5.75
N LYS A 92 1.48 -4.18 -6.83
CA LYS A 92 0.35 -3.47 -7.46
C LYS A 92 -0.82 -3.27 -6.48
N VAL A 93 -1.18 -4.31 -5.73
CA VAL A 93 -2.23 -4.23 -4.71
C VAL A 93 -1.88 -3.21 -3.62
N LEU A 94 -0.62 -3.18 -3.19
CA LEU A 94 -0.15 -2.20 -2.21
C LEU A 94 -0.16 -0.77 -2.76
N GLU A 95 0.21 -0.59 -4.02
CA GLU A 95 0.19 0.71 -4.70
C GLU A 95 -1.24 1.27 -4.84
N GLU A 96 -2.20 0.42 -5.22
CA GLU A 96 -3.62 0.79 -5.27
C GLU A 96 -4.16 1.19 -3.89
N ARG A 97 -3.87 0.39 -2.86
CA ARG A 97 -4.23 0.72 -1.47
C ARG A 97 -3.60 2.01 -0.97
N LYS A 98 -2.36 2.30 -1.37
CA LYS A 98 -1.68 3.56 -1.05
C LYS A 98 -2.42 4.74 -1.68
N LYS A 99 -2.74 4.67 -2.97
CA LYS A 99 -3.50 5.71 -3.68
C LYS A 99 -4.87 5.96 -3.05
N GLU A 100 -5.58 4.91 -2.66
CA GLU A 100 -6.87 5.02 -1.97
C GLU A 100 -6.74 5.77 -0.63
N LYS A 101 -5.72 5.41 0.18
CA LYS A 101 -5.46 6.07 1.46
C LYS A 101 -5.02 7.53 1.29
N GLU A 102 -4.19 7.84 0.30
CA GLU A 102 -3.78 9.21 -0.02
C GLU A 102 -4.99 10.08 -0.41
N SER A 103 -5.89 9.54 -1.24
CA SER A 103 -7.14 10.22 -1.61
C SER A 103 -8.03 10.52 -0.39
N LYS A 104 -8.24 9.52 0.50
CA LYS A 104 -8.98 9.73 1.76
C LYS A 104 -8.32 10.78 2.66
N LEU A 105 -6.99 10.81 2.72
CA LEU A 105 -6.26 11.78 3.54
C LEU A 105 -6.46 13.22 3.03
N VAL A 106 -6.49 13.41 1.71
CA VAL A 106 -6.83 14.73 1.11
C VAL A 106 -8.25 15.13 1.50
N GLN A 107 -9.23 14.25 1.36
CA GLN A 107 -10.63 14.52 1.73
C GLN A 107 -10.77 14.88 3.22
N TYR A 108 -10.08 14.17 4.12
CA TYR A 108 -10.11 14.50 5.55
C TYR A 108 -9.44 15.83 5.87
N ASN A 109 -8.37 16.20 5.14
CA ASN A 109 -7.74 17.52 5.31
C ASN A 109 -8.64 18.66 4.83
N GLU A 110 -9.34 18.48 3.71
CA GLU A 110 -10.35 19.44 3.25
C GLU A 110 -11.47 19.60 4.26
N MET A 111 -12.04 18.49 4.75
CA MET A 111 -13.07 18.50 5.78
C MET A 111 -12.61 19.18 7.07
N LYS A 112 -11.37 18.91 7.51
CA LYS A 112 -10.77 19.57 8.67
C LYS A 112 -10.68 21.08 8.49
N ASN A 113 -10.31 21.56 7.30
CA ASN A 113 -10.24 22.99 7.02
C ASN A 113 -11.62 23.64 7.00
N ILE A 114 -12.63 22.97 6.43
CA ILE A 114 -14.03 23.42 6.46
C ILE A 114 -14.51 23.57 7.90
N LEU A 115 -14.38 22.51 8.71
CA LEU A 115 -14.77 22.52 10.13
C LEU A 115 -14.02 23.59 10.93
N ARG A 116 -12.73 23.81 10.62
CA ARG A 116 -11.95 24.88 11.27
C ARG A 116 -12.51 26.25 10.93
N ASN A 117 -12.83 26.51 9.66
CA ASN A 117 -13.40 27.78 9.23
C ASN A 117 -14.79 28.00 9.84
N GLU A 118 -15.61 26.95 9.93
CA GLU A 118 -16.90 26.99 10.62
C GLU A 118 -16.71 27.35 12.10
N VAL A 119 -15.82 26.66 12.82
CA VAL A 119 -15.52 26.99 14.22
C VAL A 119 -14.99 28.42 14.40
N GLU A 120 -14.14 28.91 13.49
CA GLU A 120 -13.67 30.30 13.51
C GLU A 120 -14.82 31.30 13.27
N LEU A 121 -15.70 31.03 12.31
CA LEU A 121 -16.90 31.83 12.07
C LEU A 121 -17.80 31.85 13.31
N LEU A 122 -18.01 30.71 13.96
CA LEU A 122 -18.79 30.60 15.19
C LEU A 122 -18.18 31.38 16.35
N LYS A 123 -16.85 31.36 16.49
CA LYS A 123 -16.12 32.16 17.49
C LYS A 123 -16.30 33.66 17.24
N ILE A 124 -16.16 34.10 15.98
CA ILE A 124 -16.35 35.51 15.59
C ILE A 124 -17.80 35.93 15.83
N PHE A 125 -18.76 35.14 15.35
CA PHE A 125 -20.19 35.38 15.53
C PHE A 125 -20.56 35.59 17.00
N ARG A 126 -20.06 34.71 17.88
CA ARG A 126 -20.31 34.80 19.33
C ARG A 126 -19.70 36.05 19.95
N LYS A 127 -18.51 36.49 19.49
CA LYS A 127 -17.80 37.65 20.02
C LYS A 127 -18.45 38.97 19.58
N GLU A 128 -18.79 39.07 18.30
CA GLU A 128 -19.24 40.33 17.68
C GLU A 128 -20.76 40.51 17.78
N LYS A 129 -21.54 39.42 17.82
CA LYS A 129 -23.02 39.44 17.87
C LYS A 129 -23.70 40.14 16.68
N GLU A 130 -22.97 40.46 15.62
CA GLU A 130 -23.50 41.24 14.49
C GLU A 130 -24.20 40.39 13.41
N GLY A 131 -24.00 39.07 13.43
CA GLY A 131 -24.50 38.15 12.39
C GLY A 131 -25.96 37.69 12.53
N TYR A 132 -26.73 38.19 13.52
CA TYR A 132 -28.15 37.82 13.59
C TYR A 132 -28.90 38.28 12.36
N ASN A 133 -29.73 37.39 11.81
CA ASN A 133 -30.56 37.71 10.65
C ASN A 133 -31.62 38.76 11.02
N GLU A 134 -32.18 39.41 10.00
CA GLU A 134 -33.14 40.52 10.20
C GLU A 134 -34.39 40.10 10.98
N LEU A 135 -34.82 38.84 10.83
CA LEU A 135 -36.00 38.31 11.52
C LEU A 135 -35.74 38.14 13.02
N VAL A 136 -34.58 37.62 13.43
CA VAL A 136 -34.15 37.54 14.82
C VAL A 136 -34.07 38.94 15.44
N LYS A 137 -33.43 39.89 14.72
CA LYS A 137 -33.33 41.29 15.15
C LYS A 137 -34.72 41.92 15.31
N PHE A 138 -35.63 41.67 14.37
CA PHE A 138 -37.02 42.13 14.44
C PHE A 138 -37.75 41.55 15.65
N PHE A 139 -37.69 40.24 15.89
CA PHE A 139 -38.35 39.62 17.04
C PHE A 139 -37.77 40.03 18.39
N ASN A 140 -36.46 40.25 18.46
CA ASN A 140 -35.82 40.79 19.64
C ASN A 140 -36.31 42.21 19.95
N LYS A 141 -36.50 43.05 18.93
CA LYS A 141 -36.94 44.45 19.09
C LYS A 141 -38.45 44.57 19.33
N GLU A 142 -39.27 43.99 18.45
CA GLU A 142 -40.72 44.17 18.44
C GLU A 142 -41.41 43.41 19.58
N PHE A 143 -41.02 42.15 19.78
CA PHE A 143 -41.64 41.28 20.77
C PHE A 143 -40.83 41.19 22.07
N SER A 144 -39.70 41.90 22.17
CA SER A 144 -38.77 41.83 23.31
C SER A 144 -38.27 40.41 23.62
N LEU A 145 -38.19 39.54 22.59
CA LEU A 145 -37.74 38.15 22.79
C LEU A 145 -36.23 38.09 23.02
N SER A 146 -35.81 37.28 24.00
CA SER A 146 -34.39 37.06 24.25
C SER A 146 -33.80 36.16 23.17
N ILE A 147 -32.59 36.46 22.71
CA ILE A 147 -31.86 35.64 21.75
C ILE A 147 -31.10 34.57 22.54
N LEU A 148 -31.25 33.30 22.15
CA LEU A 148 -30.76 32.16 22.92
C LEU A 148 -29.23 32.19 23.10
N PRO A 149 -28.39 32.34 22.05
CA PRO A 149 -26.94 32.45 22.21
C PRO A 149 -26.47 33.57 23.16
N ASP A 150 -27.21 34.69 23.26
CA ASP A 150 -26.81 35.81 24.10
C ASP A 150 -26.91 35.52 25.60
N ILE A 151 -27.80 34.58 25.97
CA ILE A 151 -28.04 34.21 27.36
C ILE A 151 -27.32 32.92 27.77
N LEU A 152 -26.67 32.23 26.82
CA LEU A 152 -25.88 31.04 27.08
C LEU A 152 -24.41 31.41 27.28
N ASP A 153 -23.85 31.00 28.41
CA ASP A 153 -22.41 30.97 28.62
C ASP A 153 -21.92 29.53 28.64
N ILE A 154 -20.87 29.27 27.88
CA ILE A 154 -20.22 27.97 27.81
C ILE A 154 -18.91 28.05 28.58
N SER A 155 -18.61 27.04 29.39
CA SER A 155 -17.31 26.91 30.06
C SER A 155 -16.16 26.95 29.03
N PRO A 156 -15.06 27.69 29.29
CA PRO A 156 -13.90 27.77 28.39
C PRO A 156 -13.33 26.39 28.02
N ASP A 157 -13.34 25.45 28.97
CA ASP A 157 -12.66 24.16 28.87
C ASP A 157 -13.27 23.21 27.81
N LYS A 158 -14.51 23.47 27.37
CA LYS A 158 -15.24 22.65 26.39
C LYS A 158 -15.87 23.47 25.27
N ASN A 159 -15.49 24.74 25.14
CA ASN A 159 -16.12 25.70 24.23
C ASN A 159 -16.21 25.19 22.78
N GLU A 160 -15.13 24.63 22.23
CA GLU A 160 -15.11 24.17 20.83
C GLU A 160 -16.06 23.02 20.52
N ALA A 161 -16.15 22.01 21.40
CA ALA A 161 -17.04 20.86 21.21
C ALA A 161 -18.52 21.25 21.25
N LEU A 162 -18.83 22.36 21.93
CA LEU A 162 -20.20 22.82 22.15
C LEU A 162 -20.67 23.83 21.12
N LEU A 163 -19.74 24.51 20.43
CA LEU A 163 -20.07 25.43 19.34
C LEU A 163 -20.80 24.72 18.18
N GLY A 164 -20.41 23.50 17.82
CA GLY A 164 -21.08 22.75 16.75
C GLY A 164 -22.54 22.41 17.05
N VAL A 165 -22.88 22.08 18.31
CA VAL A 165 -24.28 21.89 18.70
C VAL A 165 -25.03 23.22 18.66
N LEU A 166 -24.39 24.28 19.14
CA LEU A 166 -24.98 25.61 19.18
C LEU A 166 -25.20 26.22 17.81
N GLU A 167 -24.49 25.78 16.77
CA GLU A 167 -24.70 26.21 15.37
C GLU A 167 -26.18 26.16 14.98
N SER A 168 -26.85 25.05 15.31
CA SER A 168 -28.28 24.85 15.05
C SER A 168 -29.19 25.85 15.79
N PHE A 169 -28.66 26.53 16.81
CA PHE A 169 -29.39 27.43 17.70
C PHE A 169 -28.94 28.89 17.59
N ILE A 170 -28.02 29.23 16.68
CA ILE A 170 -27.45 30.57 16.55
C ILE A 170 -28.48 31.64 16.22
N GLN A 171 -29.49 31.29 15.43
CA GLN A 171 -30.55 32.21 15.02
C GLN A 171 -31.85 31.94 15.79
N THR A 172 -31.74 31.58 17.07
CA THR A 172 -32.90 31.18 17.90
C THR A 172 -33.32 32.26 18.87
N VAL A 173 -34.61 32.59 18.88
CA VAL A 173 -35.26 33.44 19.90
C VAL A 173 -36.04 32.61 20.90
N ILE A 174 -36.20 33.13 22.12
CA ILE A 174 -36.88 32.45 23.22
C ILE A 174 -38.28 33.03 23.37
N LEU A 175 -39.27 32.16 23.25
CA LEU A 175 -40.69 32.49 23.44
C LEU A 175 -41.21 31.87 24.73
N SER A 176 -41.58 32.74 25.67
CA SER A 176 -42.15 32.31 26.96
C SER A 176 -43.66 32.43 27.04
N ASP A 177 -44.26 33.28 26.22
CA ASP A 177 -45.70 33.46 26.15
C ASP A 177 -46.26 32.73 24.91
N PRO A 178 -47.09 31.68 25.08
CA PRO A 178 -47.64 30.93 23.96
C PRO A 178 -48.61 31.76 23.09
N THR A 179 -49.19 32.85 23.62
CA THR A 179 -50.19 33.64 22.89
C THR A 179 -49.62 34.32 21.64
N LYS A 180 -48.32 34.64 21.66
CA LYS A 180 -47.63 35.30 20.53
C LYS A 180 -47.13 34.32 19.47
N LEU A 181 -47.26 33.01 19.67
CA LEU A 181 -46.69 32.01 18.77
C LEU A 181 -47.27 32.11 17.36
N SER A 182 -48.60 32.24 17.24
CA SER A 182 -49.27 32.32 15.93
C SER A 182 -48.79 33.54 15.13
N GLU A 183 -48.72 34.70 15.77
CA GLU A 183 -48.26 35.94 15.15
C GLU A 183 -46.80 35.85 14.69
N ILE A 184 -45.93 35.25 15.52
CA ILE A 184 -44.52 35.04 15.18
C ILE A 184 -44.37 34.10 13.99
N ILE A 185 -45.15 33.01 13.93
CA ILE A 185 -45.15 32.07 12.81
C ILE A 185 -45.61 32.79 11.52
N ASP A 186 -46.72 33.54 11.57
CA ASP A 186 -47.24 34.27 10.42
C ASP A 186 -46.21 35.27 9.86
N ILE A 187 -45.48 35.97 10.73
CA ILE A 187 -44.43 36.92 10.33
C ILE A 187 -43.24 36.18 9.71
N ALA A 188 -42.82 35.05 10.30
CA ALA A 188 -41.72 34.25 9.77
C ALA A 188 -42.05 33.70 8.36
N GLU A 189 -43.27 33.22 8.15
CA GLU A 189 -43.76 32.74 6.84
C GLU A 189 -43.81 33.86 5.81
N LYS A 190 -44.35 35.04 6.17
CA LYS A 190 -44.40 36.21 5.28
C LYS A 190 -43.01 36.68 4.85
N LYS A 191 -42.05 36.72 5.78
CA LYS A 191 -40.68 37.14 5.48
C LYS A 191 -39.86 36.06 4.76
N ARG A 192 -40.33 34.80 4.71
CA ARG A 192 -39.61 33.66 4.10
C ARG A 192 -38.18 33.48 4.63
N MET A 193 -37.98 33.78 5.91
CA MET A 193 -36.67 33.66 6.57
C MET A 193 -36.73 32.56 7.63
N ARG A 194 -35.63 31.81 7.79
CA ARG A 194 -35.51 30.77 8.79
C ARG A 194 -35.07 31.36 10.14
N VAL A 195 -35.75 30.97 11.20
CA VAL A 195 -35.46 31.38 12.59
C VAL A 195 -35.80 30.23 13.52
N GLY A 196 -34.96 30.01 14.54
CA GLY A 196 -35.28 29.08 15.61
C GLY A 196 -36.22 29.74 16.63
N ILE A 197 -37.23 29.02 17.10
CA ILE A 197 -38.09 29.51 18.20
C ILE A 197 -38.04 28.47 19.31
N PHE A 198 -37.44 28.86 20.44
CA PHE A 198 -37.38 28.04 21.63
C PHE A 198 -38.61 28.29 22.50
N LEU A 199 -39.49 27.29 22.59
CA LEU A 199 -40.77 27.38 23.30
C LEU A 199 -40.61 26.98 24.77
N THR A 200 -40.42 27.94 25.68
CA THR A 200 -40.12 27.61 27.09
C THR A 200 -41.31 27.05 27.85
N PHE A 201 -42.53 27.28 27.35
CA PHE A 201 -43.77 26.79 27.97
C PHE A 201 -44.05 25.30 27.69
N LEU A 202 -43.27 24.66 26.80
CA LEU A 202 -43.28 23.21 26.66
C LEU A 202 -42.53 22.60 27.83
N ASN A 203 -43.27 22.28 28.90
CA ASN A 203 -42.72 21.66 30.10
C ASN A 203 -42.20 20.27 29.79
N ASN A 204 -40.88 20.18 29.70
CA ASN A 204 -40.15 18.95 29.53
C ASN A 204 -39.35 18.70 30.81
N PRO A 205 -39.51 17.57 31.52
CA PRO A 205 -38.64 17.27 32.65
C PRO A 205 -37.20 17.03 32.17
N PRO A 206 -36.19 17.41 32.97
CA PRO A 206 -34.80 17.12 32.65
C PRO A 206 -34.58 15.61 32.64
N LEU A 207 -33.81 15.12 31.66
CA LEU A 207 -33.41 13.72 31.61
C LEU A 207 -32.14 13.52 32.43
N LYS A 208 -32.08 12.41 33.14
CA LYS A 208 -30.84 11.98 33.80
C LYS A 208 -29.87 11.48 32.75
N THR A 209 -28.60 11.89 32.85
CA THR A 209 -27.52 11.35 32.03
C THR A 209 -27.38 9.84 32.30
N PRO A 210 -27.40 8.98 31.26
CA PRO A 210 -27.20 7.56 31.43
C PRO A 210 -25.83 7.23 32.03
N SER A 211 -25.77 6.17 32.85
CA SER A 211 -24.51 5.66 33.41
C SER A 211 -23.80 4.76 32.39
N ASP A 212 -23.20 5.35 31.36
CA ASP A 212 -22.28 4.66 30.43
C ASP A 212 -20.91 5.36 30.48
N LYS A 213 -19.83 4.58 30.59
CA LYS A 213 -18.46 5.12 30.74
C LYS A 213 -18.02 5.98 29.54
N ARG A 214 -18.65 5.79 28.37
CA ARG A 214 -18.37 6.56 27.16
C ARG A 214 -19.02 7.96 27.17
N ILE A 215 -20.00 8.18 28.05
CA ILE A 215 -20.71 9.45 28.20
C ILE A 215 -19.99 10.30 29.25
N LYS A 216 -19.49 11.47 28.83
CA LYS A 216 -18.82 12.44 29.71
C LYS A 216 -19.80 13.32 30.50
N GLY A 217 -21.04 13.41 30.05
CA GLY A 217 -22.10 14.21 30.66
C GLY A 217 -23.18 14.57 29.65
N SER A 218 -24.18 15.33 30.09
CA SER A 218 -25.11 15.99 29.17
C SER A 218 -24.70 17.45 28.95
N LEU A 219 -25.16 18.06 27.85
CA LEU A 219 -24.81 19.42 27.51
C LEU A 219 -25.24 20.44 28.58
N SER A 220 -26.34 20.17 29.28
CA SER A 220 -26.80 21.01 30.38
C SER A 220 -25.82 21.09 31.56
N ASN A 221 -24.90 20.12 31.71
CA ASN A 221 -23.85 20.16 32.73
C ASN A 221 -22.74 21.18 32.42
N PHE A 222 -22.66 21.66 31.18
CA PHE A 222 -21.57 22.52 30.69
C PHE A 222 -22.04 23.89 30.19
N LEU A 223 -23.34 24.14 30.29
CA LEU A 223 -23.98 25.41 29.96
C LEU A 223 -24.37 26.15 31.23
N ASP A 224 -24.02 27.42 31.31
CA ASP A 224 -24.65 28.36 32.22
C ASP A 224 -25.62 29.26 31.46
N VAL A 225 -26.71 29.62 32.14
CA VAL A 225 -27.79 30.45 31.56
C VAL A 225 -27.90 31.71 32.40
N LYS A 226 -27.66 32.87 31.77
CA LYS A 226 -27.68 34.20 32.43
C LYS A 226 -29.07 34.59 32.94
N LYS A 227 -30.13 34.11 32.31
CA LYS A 227 -31.51 34.34 32.74
C LYS A 227 -31.78 33.58 34.04
N LYS A 228 -32.47 34.25 34.97
CA LYS A 228 -33.04 33.61 36.16
C LYS A 228 -34.44 33.07 35.81
N ASP A 229 -34.99 32.23 36.69
CA ASP A 229 -36.37 31.70 36.64
C ASP A 229 -36.60 30.51 35.69
N LYS A 230 -37.89 30.18 35.44
CA LYS A 230 -38.37 29.01 34.67
C LYS A 230 -37.73 28.84 33.28
N ILE A 231 -37.26 29.92 32.66
CA ILE A 231 -36.58 29.88 31.36
C ILE A 231 -35.27 29.08 31.46
N LYS A 232 -34.51 29.29 32.54
CA LYS A 232 -33.26 28.55 32.79
C LYS A 232 -33.54 27.06 32.90
N ASP A 233 -34.54 26.69 33.70
CA ASP A 233 -34.91 25.28 33.90
C ASP A 233 -35.36 24.62 32.60
N SER A 234 -36.17 25.29 31.78
CA SER A 234 -36.60 24.78 30.47
C SER A 234 -35.42 24.58 29.51
N ILE A 235 -34.47 25.53 29.47
CA ILE A 235 -33.28 25.45 28.62
C ILE A 235 -32.35 24.31 29.06
N LEU A 236 -32.05 24.23 30.36
CA LEU A 236 -31.21 23.16 30.90
C LEU A 236 -31.87 21.79 30.74
N SER A 237 -33.19 21.71 30.92
CA SER A 237 -33.92 20.49 30.63
C SER A 237 -33.81 20.09 29.16
N TYR A 238 -33.98 21.02 28.22
CA TYR A 238 -33.83 20.74 26.80
C TYR A 238 -32.43 20.19 26.49
N PHE A 239 -31.38 20.87 26.95
CA PHE A 239 -30.00 20.48 26.69
C PHE A 239 -29.55 19.23 27.47
N SER A 240 -30.29 18.78 28.48
CA SER A 240 -30.01 17.49 29.15
C SER A 240 -30.16 16.27 28.22
N ARG A 241 -30.86 16.44 27.09
CA ARG A 241 -31.06 15.40 26.06
C ARG A 241 -29.86 15.21 25.14
N TYR A 242 -28.93 16.17 25.13
CA TYR A 242 -27.74 16.14 24.30
C TYR A 242 -26.59 15.56 25.12
N LEU A 243 -26.05 14.43 24.69
CA LEU A 243 -24.97 13.74 25.38
C LEU A 243 -23.62 14.08 24.78
N LEU A 244 -22.63 14.27 25.64
CA LEU A 244 -21.24 14.45 25.24
C LEU A 244 -20.50 13.13 25.36
N VAL A 245 -19.88 12.72 24.27
CA VAL A 245 -19.15 11.47 24.14
C VAL A 245 -17.72 11.76 23.67
N GLU A 246 -16.82 10.82 23.89
CA GLU A 246 -15.40 11.00 23.58
C GLU A 246 -15.10 10.93 22.08
N THR A 247 -15.71 9.99 21.37
CA THR A 247 -15.49 9.79 19.94
C THR A 247 -16.78 9.65 19.15
N MET A 248 -16.69 9.85 17.83
CA MET A 248 -17.81 9.62 16.91
C MET A 248 -18.25 8.14 16.90
N ASN A 249 -17.30 7.21 17.08
CA ASN A 249 -17.63 5.78 17.19
C ASN A 249 -18.46 5.50 18.44
N ASP A 250 -18.13 6.12 19.57
CA ASP A 250 -18.93 6.01 20.79
C ASP A 250 -20.36 6.52 20.57
N ALA A 251 -20.51 7.64 19.85
CA ALA A 251 -21.82 8.19 19.50
C ALA A 251 -22.65 7.18 18.69
N ILE A 252 -22.05 6.59 17.66
CA ILE A 252 -22.69 5.61 16.76
C ILE A 252 -23.08 4.35 17.53
N GLU A 253 -22.19 3.84 18.38
CA GLU A 253 -22.48 2.64 19.18
C GLU A 253 -23.57 2.89 20.24
N LEU A 254 -23.61 4.08 20.84
CA LEU A 254 -24.65 4.46 21.79
C LEU A 254 -26.02 4.63 21.12
N GLN A 255 -26.07 5.10 19.88
CA GLN A 255 -27.32 5.21 19.11
C GLN A 255 -27.96 3.85 18.78
N LYS A 256 -27.14 2.80 18.64
CA LYS A 256 -27.62 1.45 18.32
C LYS A 256 -28.27 0.73 19.50
N LYS A 257 -28.17 1.28 20.71
CA LYS A 257 -28.83 0.77 21.91
C LYS A 257 -30.20 1.39 22.08
#